data_AF-A0A1I5P7J0-F1
#
_entry.id   AF-A0A1I5P7J0-F1
#
_cell.length_a   1.000
_cell.length_b   1.000
_cell.length_c   1.000
_cell.angle_alpha   90.00
_cell.angle_beta   90.00
_cell.angle_gamma   90.00
#
_symmetry.space_group_name_H-M   'P 1'
#
loop_
_entity.id
_entity.type
_entity.pdbx_description
1 polymer ?
#
loop_
_entity_poly.entity_id
_entity_poly.type
_entity_poly.pdbx_seq_one_letter_code
_entity_poly.pdbx_strand_id
1 'polypeptide(L)' 'MEFLNLLLIAVLLLLLRKLFWCFRWLWCYHHGKETPAPISFLPRRSGEIFEGHLPRTEDEEEQ' A
#
# COMPACT_ATOMS: atom_id res chain seq x y z
N MET A 1 5.50 -34.18 -11.35
CA MET A 1 6.38 -33.08 -11.82
C MET A 1 5.58 -31.90 -12.36
N GLU A 2 4.49 -32.11 -13.11
CA GLU A 2 3.70 -31.02 -13.72
C GLU A 2 2.91 -30.16 -12.71
N PHE A 3 2.39 -30.76 -11.62
CA PHE A 3 1.69 -30.02 -10.57
C PHE A 3 2.54 -28.98 -9.85
N LEU A 4 3.83 -29.27 -9.64
CA LEU A 4 4.76 -28.32 -9.00
C LEU A 4 5.01 -27.11 -9.89
N ASN A 5 5.14 -27.32 -11.20
CA ASN A 5 5.27 -26.23 -12.17
C ASN A 5 4.01 -25.36 -12.21
N LEU A 6 2.83 -25.97 -12.20
CA LEU A 6 1.56 -25.24 -12.13
C LEU A 6 1.43 -24.42 -10.84
N LEU A 7 1.82 -25.00 -9.70
CA LEU A 7 1.78 -24.31 -8.41
C LEU A 7 2.78 -23.14 -8.38
N LEU A 8 3.99 -23.33 -8.93
CA LEU A 8 4.99 -22.28 -9.04
C LEU A 8 4.51 -21.12 -9.93
N ILE A 9 3.88 -21.43 -11.08
CA ILE A 9 3.29 -20.43 -11.97
C ILE A 9 2.16 -19.67 -11.26
N ALA A 10 1.29 -20.37 -10.53
CA ALA A 10 0.21 -19.74 -9.78
C ALA A 10 0.76 -18.77 -8.72
N VAL A 11 1.79 -19.17 -7.96
CA VAL A 11 2.46 -18.31 -6.99
C VAL A 11 3.11 -17.10 -7.66
N LEU A 12 3.78 -17.31 -8.80
CA LEU A 12 4.40 -16.22 -9.56
C LEU A 12 3.36 -15.20 -10.05
N LEU A 13 2.22 -15.66 -10.56
CA LEU A 13 1.12 -14.78 -10.99
C LEU A 13 0.53 -13.98 -9.83
N LEU A 14 0.39 -14.59 -8.64
CA LEU A 14 -0.07 -13.88 -7.44
C LEU A 14 0.92 -12.79 -7.00
N LEU A 15 2.22 -13.07 -7.08
CA LEU A 15 3.27 -12.09 -6.79
C LEU A 15 3.25 -10.94 -7.79
N LEU A 16 3.15 -11.22 -9.09
CA LEU A 16 3.03 -10.21 -10.13
C LEU A 16 1.79 -9.34 -9.95
N ARG A 17 0.65 -9.94 -9.57
CA ARG A 17 -0.59 -9.20 -9.26
C ARG A 17 -0.38 -8.22 -8.11
N LYS A 18 0.30 -8.65 -7.05
CA LYS A 18 0.63 -7.79 -5.91
C LYS A 18 1.62 -6.68 -6.31
N LEU A 19 2.61 -7.02 -7.12
CA LEU A 19 3.59 -6.05 -7.63
C LEU A 19 2.93 -4.96 -8.48
N PHE A 20 2.05 -5.33 -9.40
CA PHE A 20 1.31 -4.38 -10.22
C PHE A 20 0.41 -3.46 -9.37
N TRP A 21 -0.18 -4.01 -8.30
CA TRP A 21 -0.95 -3.22 -7.35
C TRP A 21 -0.08 -2.19 -6.63
N CYS A 22 1.12 -2.58 -6.19
CA CYS A 22 2.08 -1.67 -5.57
C CYS A 22 2.53 -0.58 -6.54
N PHE A 23 2.84 -0.92 -7.79
CA PHE A 23 3.20 0.08 -8.82
C PHE A 23 2.06 1.04 -9.09
N ARG A 24 0.81 0.55 -9.17
CA ARG A 24 -0.35 1.42 -9.37
C ARG A 24 -0.57 2.34 -8.18
N TRP A 25 -0.38 1.84 -6.96
CA TRP A 25 -0.45 2.67 -5.76
C TRP A 25 0.64 3.75 -5.73
N LEU A 26 1.88 3.37 -6.06
CA LEU A 26 3.03 4.28 -6.15
C LEU A 26 2.79 5.36 -7.23
N TRP A 27 2.24 4.96 -8.37
CA TRP A 27 1.87 5.89 -9.43
C TRP A 27 0.79 6.88 -8.96
N CYS A 28 -0.26 6.40 -8.28
CA CYS A 28 -1.28 7.29 -7.70
C CYS A 28 -0.67 8.25 -6.69
N TYR A 29 0.21 7.76 -5.80
CA TYR A 29 0.91 8.57 -4.81
C TYR A 29 1.76 9.66 -5.47
N HIS A 30 2.60 9.31 -6.45
CA HIS A 30 3.46 10.26 -7.15
C HIS A 30 2.67 11.32 -7.93
N HIS A 31 1.52 10.96 -8.50
CA HIS A 31 0.67 11.89 -9.24
C HIS A 31 -0.36 12.66 -8.39
N GLY A 32 -0.32 12.52 -7.05
CA GLY A 32 -1.29 13.16 -6.16
C GLY A 32 -2.73 12.74 -6.42
N LYS A 33 -2.94 11.56 -7.02
CA LYS A 33 -4.28 11.00 -7.28
C LYS A 33 -4.73 10.21 -6.07
N GLU A 34 -6.03 10.23 -5.79
CA GLU A 34 -6.61 9.44 -4.71
C GLU A 34 -6.19 7.96 -4.85
N THR A 35 -5.51 7.46 -3.81
CA THR A 35 -5.06 6.07 -3.79
C THR A 35 -6.27 5.15 -3.79
N PRO A 36 -6.23 4.03 -4.55
CA PRO A 36 -7.36 3.11 -4.60
C PRO A 36 -7.74 2.64 -3.19
N ALA A 37 -9.04 2.57 -2.93
CA ALA A 37 -9.56 2.22 -1.60
C ALA A 37 -8.93 0.91 -1.10
N PRO A 38 -8.53 0.84 0.18
CA PRO A 38 -8.02 -0.38 0.77
C PRO A 38 -9.10 -1.47 0.69
N ILE A 39 -8.65 -2.72 0.57
CA ILE A 39 -9.52 -3.90 0.52
C ILE A 39 -10.42 -3.88 1.77
N SER A 40 -11.74 -3.88 1.58
CA SER A 40 -12.75 -3.67 2.62
C SER A 40 -12.70 -4.66 3.79
N PHE A 41 -12.05 -5.81 3.60
CA PHE A 41 -11.86 -6.82 4.63
C PHE A 41 -10.68 -6.53 5.57
N LEU A 42 -9.70 -5.73 5.16
CA LEU A 42 -8.63 -5.33 6.05
C LEU A 42 -9.12 -4.17 6.92
N PRO A 43 -8.83 -4.16 8.24
CA PRO A 43 -9.10 -3.01 9.07
C PRO A 43 -8.47 -1.79 8.38
N ARG A 44 -9.28 -0.74 8.15
CA ARG A 44 -8.76 0.53 7.63
C ARG A 44 -7.54 0.87 8.47
N ARG A 45 -6.37 1.02 7.84
CA ARG A 45 -5.30 1.81 8.45
C ARG A 45 -5.90 3.22 8.58
N SER A 46 -6.50 3.56 9.72
CA SER A 46 -6.62 4.96 10.05
C SER A 46 -5.21 5.42 10.36
N GLY A 47 -4.80 6.50 9.69
CA GLY A 47 -3.51 7.13 9.95
C GLY A 47 -3.39 7.65 11.39
N GLU A 48 -4.48 7.68 12.17
CA GLU A 48 -4.56 8.25 13.52
C GLU A 48 -3.49 7.72 14.46
N ILE A 49 -3.23 6.40 14.46
CA ILE A 49 -2.22 5.82 15.35
C ILE A 49 -0.82 6.29 14.93
N PHE A 50 -0.58 6.48 13.63
CA PHE A 50 0.72 6.92 13.12
C PHE A 50 0.93 8.42 13.27
N GLU A 51 -0.11 9.24 13.08
CA GLU A 51 -0.10 10.69 13.35
C GLU A 51 0.15 10.99 14.83
N GLY A 52 -0.41 10.19 15.75
CA GLY A 52 -0.13 10.33 17.18
C GLY A 52 1.31 9.97 17.60
N HIS A 53 2.09 9.32 16.72
CA HIS A 53 3.49 8.97 16.95
C HIS A 53 4.49 9.80 16.12
N LEU A 54 4.01 10.61 15.18
CA LEU A 54 4.85 11.61 14.53
C LEU A 54 5.13 12.71 15.55
N PRO A 55 6.41 13.08 15.79
CA PRO A 55 6.72 14.22 16.63
C PRO A 55 6.02 15.43 16.00
N ARG A 56 5.09 16.02 16.76
CA ARG A 56 4.40 17.23 16.37
C ARG A 56 5.47 18.32 16.30
N THR A 57 5.83 18.74 15.10
CA THR A 57 6.62 19.97 14.90
C THR A 57 5.69 21.15 15.20
N GLU A 58 5.34 21.32 16.48
CA GLU A 58 4.93 22.62 16.98
C GLU A 58 6.23 23.41 17.08
N ASP A 59 6.52 24.18 16.04
CA ASP A 59 7.22 25.47 16.07
C ASP A 59 7.32 25.95 14.61
N GLU A 60 6.15 26.17 13.99
CA GLU A 60 6.05 27.23 12.99
C GLU A 60 5.96 28.56 13.74
N GLU A 61 6.72 29.50 13.20
CA GLU A 61 6.97 30.84 13.66
C GLU A 61 5.69 31.68 13.81
N GLU A 62 5.82 32.77 14.58
CA GLU A 62 4.96 33.97 14.60
C GLU A 62 3.64 33.93 15.38
N GLN A 63 3.71 34.31 16.67
CA GLN A 63 3.32 35.67 17.11
C GLN A 63 3.75 35.97 18.56
#